data_AF-A0A8H8QXI7-F1
#
_entry.id   AF-A0A8H8QXI7-F1
#
_cell.length_a   1.000
_cell.length_b   1.000
_cell.length_c   1.000
_cell.angle_alpha   90.00
_cell.angle_beta   90.00
_cell.angle_gamma   90.00
#
_symmetry.space_group_name_H-M   'P 1'
#
loop_
_entity.id
_entity.type
_entity.pdbx_description
1 polymer ?
#
loop_
_entity_poly.entity_id
_entity_poly.type
_entity_poly.pdbx_seq_one_letter_code
_entity_poly.pdbx_strand_id
1 'polypeptide(L)'
;MSSLRRRLSGTAKSAPTEDSPAKAEQVRLAPESKIIDSQHPKSLKRRNGLIFFLGGLFGIVVAGFFAGQSDLIDFPELGDLSMDSLMDVLPASFVRDARDLVQGERDAVNYDSFAVGLNLVAQGFKAEHPVIMIPGVISTGLESWGTTNSSRQYFRKRLWGSWSMMRALVLDKESWKNHIMLDKKTGLDPEGGIKLRAAQGFDAADFFITGYWIWSKILENLATIGYDPTNSFTAAYDWRLSYANLEVRDQYFTRLKIYIEMACKVSGEKAVLISHSMGGQVLFYFFHWVASADGGAGGDDWVDKHVDSWINISGCLLGALKGLPAVLSGEMKDTAQLNAFAIYGLEKFLGREERADIFRAMPGISSMLPIGGNTVWGNHTWAPDDLPGQKVSFGPILNFRNVNGSRYQNLTVDDSLEYLMNNSEPWYQDMVKGSYSHGIAHTTGEVEANEKDPRKWINPLETRLPLAPNLKIYCFYGIGKPTERSYFYRQPETPLLSLNITIDTTLTQDNIDHGVIMGEGDGTVNLLSNGYMCNQGWNMHRYNPAGVKVKVYEMPHEPDRFSPRGGPKTGDHVDILGRQSLNDLILRVAAGKGDEIGENVVSDIKTYADRIDIREEPEYL
;
A
#
# COMPACT_ATOMS: atom_id res chain seq x y z
N MET A 1 62.78 -23.00 64.47
CA MET A 1 62.54 -23.91 63.34
C MET A 1 61.14 -24.49 63.49
N SER A 2 60.18 -24.37 62.56
CA SER A 2 60.07 -23.48 61.40
C SER A 2 58.58 -23.08 61.23
N SER A 3 58.31 -21.81 60.88
CA SER A 3 57.02 -21.08 60.77
C SER A 3 55.75 -21.86 60.35
N LEU A 4 54.55 -21.73 60.98
CA LEU A 4 53.64 -20.55 61.14
C LEU A 4 52.99 -20.09 59.80
N ARG A 5 51.69 -19.70 59.66
CA ARG A 5 50.46 -19.75 60.49
C ARG A 5 49.20 -19.38 59.62
N ARG A 6 48.00 -19.82 60.02
CA ARG A 6 46.61 -19.30 59.75
C ARG A 6 46.24 -18.42 58.52
N ARG A 7 45.23 -18.90 57.78
CA ARG A 7 43.90 -18.28 57.44
C ARG A 7 43.68 -16.75 57.61
N LEU A 8 43.31 -16.05 56.51
CA LEU A 8 42.01 -15.34 56.21
C LEU A 8 42.13 -14.07 55.32
N SER A 9 41.19 -13.94 54.37
CA SER A 9 40.63 -12.70 53.75
C SER A 9 41.50 -11.71 52.93
N GLY A 10 41.38 -11.80 51.59
CA GLY A 10 41.21 -10.73 50.58
C GLY A 10 42.08 -9.45 50.49
N THR A 11 42.61 -9.14 49.30
CA THR A 11 42.76 -7.78 48.70
C THR A 11 43.09 -7.82 47.18
N ALA A 12 43.03 -6.66 46.50
CA ALA A 12 43.00 -6.46 45.04
C ALA A 12 44.34 -6.11 44.33
N LYS A 13 44.25 -5.78 43.01
CA LYS A 13 45.25 -5.23 42.04
C LYS A 13 45.96 -6.27 41.13
N SER A 14 46.29 -6.01 39.85
CA SER A 14 46.18 -4.81 38.96
C SER A 14 46.23 -5.15 37.45
N ALA A 15 45.76 -4.24 36.58
CA ALA A 15 45.93 -4.22 35.11
C ALA A 15 47.29 -3.62 34.65
N PRO A 16 47.62 -3.59 33.33
CA PRO A 16 47.31 -2.46 32.41
C PRO A 16 46.62 -2.91 31.08
N THR A 17 45.59 -2.23 30.54
CA THR A 17 45.57 -1.13 29.50
C THR A 17 46.11 -1.49 28.10
N GLU A 18 45.66 -0.98 26.95
CA GLU A 18 44.67 0.04 26.46
C GLU A 18 44.35 -0.33 24.97
N ASP A 19 43.29 0.05 24.23
CA ASP A 19 41.96 0.67 24.48
C ASP A 19 41.03 0.44 23.23
N SER A 20 39.73 0.75 23.29
CA SER A 20 38.80 0.95 22.14
C SER A 20 37.49 1.64 22.58
N PRO A 21 36.96 2.64 21.85
CA PRO A 21 35.91 3.52 22.38
C PRO A 21 34.45 3.05 22.19
N ALA A 22 33.61 3.42 23.16
CA ALA A 22 32.13 3.32 23.16
C ALA A 22 31.49 4.46 22.33
N LYS A 23 30.18 4.56 22.06
CA LYS A 23 28.97 3.99 22.70
C LYS A 23 27.85 3.77 21.67
N ALA A 24 26.99 2.78 21.90
CA ALA A 24 25.62 2.75 21.39
C ALA A 24 24.68 2.53 22.59
N GLU A 25 23.77 3.48 22.83
CA GLU A 25 22.90 3.47 24.00
C GLU A 25 21.64 2.63 23.72
N GLN A 26 21.46 1.54 24.46
CA GLN A 26 20.29 0.67 24.30
C GLN A 26 19.02 1.42 24.73
N VAL A 27 18.10 1.61 23.79
CA VAL A 27 16.78 2.20 24.04
C VAL A 27 16.03 1.36 25.09
N ARG A 28 15.91 1.89 26.30
CA ARG A 28 15.18 1.25 27.40
C ARG A 28 13.68 1.47 27.24
N LEU A 29 12.98 0.46 26.76
CA LEU A 29 11.56 0.29 27.08
C LEU A 29 11.42 0.11 28.60
N ALA A 30 10.40 0.75 29.20
CA ALA A 30 10.15 0.67 30.64
C ALA A 30 9.72 -0.76 31.06
N PRO A 31 10.09 -1.24 32.27
CA PRO A 31 9.90 -2.63 32.64
C PRO A 31 8.46 -2.98 33.01
N GLU A 32 7.98 -4.12 32.51
CA GLU A 32 6.73 -4.74 32.92
C GLU A 32 6.69 -5.04 34.43
N SER A 33 5.98 -4.22 35.22
CA SER A 33 5.50 -4.66 36.53
C SER A 33 4.32 -3.82 37.06
N LYS A 34 3.24 -4.54 37.38
CA LYS A 34 1.96 -4.12 38.02
C LYS A 34 0.74 -3.96 37.10
N ILE A 35 0.36 -5.05 36.45
CA ILE A 35 -1.06 -5.37 36.27
C ILE A 35 -1.43 -6.32 37.42
N ILE A 36 -2.52 -6.02 38.14
CA ILE A 36 -2.98 -6.82 39.27
C ILE A 36 -3.66 -8.08 38.73
N ASP A 37 -3.17 -9.24 39.17
CA ASP A 37 -3.67 -10.56 38.80
C ASP A 37 -5.14 -10.72 39.24
N SER A 38 -6.06 -10.85 38.27
CA SER A 38 -7.46 -11.16 38.51
C SER A 38 -7.77 -12.55 37.95
N GLN A 39 -7.85 -13.52 38.86
CA GLN A 39 -8.07 -14.92 38.52
C GLN A 39 -9.50 -15.15 38.00
N HIS A 40 -9.63 -15.62 36.76
CA HIS A 40 -10.85 -16.26 36.28
C HIS A 40 -10.54 -17.58 35.52
N PRO A 41 -11.50 -18.53 35.49
CA PRO A 41 -11.16 -19.95 35.58
C PRO A 41 -10.85 -20.64 34.24
N LYS A 42 -10.08 -21.73 34.33
CA LYS A 42 -9.77 -22.63 33.20
C LYS A 42 -11.06 -23.24 32.61
N SER A 43 -11.30 -23.06 31.31
CA SER A 43 -12.34 -23.81 30.58
C SER A 43 -11.96 -24.13 29.13
N LEU A 44 -11.90 -25.43 28.86
CA LEU A 44 -12.16 -26.17 27.61
C LEU A 44 -11.54 -25.77 26.24
N LYS A 45 -10.72 -26.70 25.73
CA LYS A 45 -10.33 -26.82 24.31
C LYS A 45 -11.51 -27.20 23.39
N ARG A 46 -11.89 -26.35 22.41
CA ARG A 46 -12.24 -26.69 20.99
C ARG A 46 -13.09 -25.62 20.28
N ARG A 47 -12.58 -25.04 19.18
CA ARG A 47 -13.10 -25.13 17.77
C ARG A 47 -12.45 -24.05 16.90
N ASN A 48 -11.45 -24.43 16.10
CA ASN A 48 -10.76 -23.55 15.15
C ASN A 48 -11.56 -23.40 13.85
N GLY A 49 -12.65 -22.62 13.82
CA GLY A 49 -13.47 -22.55 12.60
C GLY A 49 -14.58 -21.51 12.49
N LEU A 50 -14.55 -20.43 13.29
CA LEU A 50 -15.60 -19.39 13.27
C LEU A 50 -15.16 -18.03 12.72
N ILE A 51 -13.86 -17.78 12.56
CA ILE A 51 -13.33 -16.46 12.16
C ILE A 51 -13.45 -16.24 10.63
N PHE A 52 -13.46 -17.30 9.82
CA PHE A 52 -13.79 -17.23 8.38
C PHE A 52 -15.27 -16.93 8.10
N PHE A 53 -16.13 -16.93 9.13
CA PHE A 53 -17.58 -16.82 8.94
C PHE A 53 -18.06 -15.38 8.71
N LEU A 54 -17.30 -14.35 9.12
CA LEU A 54 -17.73 -12.94 9.01
C LEU A 54 -17.57 -12.34 7.61
N GLY A 55 -16.44 -12.58 6.92
CA GLY A 55 -16.30 -12.27 5.49
C GLY A 55 -17.25 -13.12 4.63
N GLY A 56 -17.51 -14.37 5.05
CA GLY A 56 -18.57 -15.19 4.48
C GLY A 56 -19.98 -14.63 4.73
N LEU A 57 -20.23 -13.97 5.87
CA LEU A 57 -21.53 -13.43 6.24
C LEU A 57 -21.98 -12.34 5.29
N PHE A 58 -21.08 -11.44 4.86
CA PHE A 58 -21.43 -10.38 3.91
C PHE A 58 -21.90 -10.95 2.56
N GLY A 59 -21.30 -12.07 2.11
CA GLY A 59 -21.84 -12.85 0.99
C GLY A 59 -23.18 -13.51 1.33
N ILE A 60 -23.25 -14.23 2.45
CA ILE A 60 -24.40 -15.06 2.89
C ILE A 60 -25.67 -14.22 3.13
N VAL A 61 -25.55 -13.02 3.70
CA VAL A 61 -26.65 -12.06 3.86
C VAL A 61 -27.18 -11.63 2.49
N VAL A 62 -26.30 -11.26 1.56
CA VAL A 62 -26.69 -10.74 0.25
C VAL A 62 -27.55 -11.75 -0.52
N ALA A 63 -27.09 -13.00 -0.72
CA ALA A 63 -27.90 -13.98 -1.45
C ALA A 63 -28.83 -14.85 -0.58
N GLY A 64 -28.77 -14.74 0.76
CA GLY A 64 -29.85 -15.19 1.64
C GLY A 64 -31.12 -14.34 1.50
N PHE A 65 -30.97 -13.06 1.14
CA PHE A 65 -32.09 -12.17 0.85
C PHE A 65 -32.79 -12.50 -0.49
N PHE A 66 -32.03 -12.95 -1.50
CA PHE A 66 -32.56 -13.22 -2.86
C PHE A 66 -33.18 -14.60 -3.07
N ALA A 67 -33.28 -15.44 -2.04
CA ALA A 67 -34.02 -16.71 -2.13
C ALA A 67 -35.56 -16.55 -2.00
N GLY A 68 -36.06 -15.33 -1.79
CA GLY A 68 -37.45 -15.10 -1.32
C GLY A 68 -38.28 -14.05 -2.06
N GLN A 69 -37.84 -13.48 -3.18
CA GLN A 69 -38.64 -12.50 -3.94
C GLN A 69 -38.63 -12.78 -5.45
N SER A 70 -39.48 -13.71 -5.86
CA SER A 70 -40.10 -13.73 -7.18
C SER A 70 -41.49 -13.11 -7.06
N ASP A 71 -41.62 -11.81 -7.34
CA ASP A 71 -42.69 -11.23 -8.17
C ASP A 71 -42.59 -9.70 -8.24
N LEU A 72 -43.27 -9.13 -9.23
CA LEU A 72 -43.36 -7.69 -9.51
C LEU A 72 -43.86 -6.87 -8.32
N ILE A 73 -43.48 -5.59 -8.28
CA ILE A 73 -44.40 -4.44 -8.22
C ILE A 73 -43.64 -3.16 -8.59
N ASP A 74 -44.30 -2.28 -9.33
CA ASP A 74 -43.82 -0.96 -9.76
C ASP A 74 -44.45 0.13 -8.86
N PHE A 75 -43.70 1.17 -8.48
CA PHE A 75 -44.23 2.30 -7.72
C PHE A 75 -43.55 3.63 -8.13
N PRO A 76 -44.32 4.62 -8.63
CA PRO A 76 -43.80 5.94 -8.96
C PRO A 76 -43.84 6.90 -7.76
N GLU A 77 -43.14 8.03 -7.93
CA GLU A 77 -43.10 9.21 -7.05
C GLU A 77 -42.50 9.02 -5.64
N LEU A 78 -41.43 9.76 -5.37
CA LEU A 78 -41.21 10.48 -4.10
C LEU A 78 -40.03 11.46 -4.26
N GLY A 79 -40.36 12.75 -4.34
CA GLY A 79 -39.41 13.85 -4.11
C GLY A 79 -39.32 14.17 -2.61
N ASP A 80 -38.19 14.75 -2.20
CA ASP A 80 -37.85 15.14 -0.82
C ASP A 80 -37.99 14.05 0.26
N LEU A 81 -36.87 13.38 0.57
CA LEU A 81 -36.80 12.45 1.70
C LEU A 81 -35.53 12.66 2.54
N SER A 82 -35.73 12.80 3.85
CA SER A 82 -34.71 12.96 4.87
C SER A 82 -34.10 11.61 5.31
N MET A 83 -33.09 11.68 6.18
CA MET A 83 -32.26 10.54 6.58
C MET A 83 -33.04 9.38 7.24
N ASP A 84 -34.16 9.67 7.90
CA ASP A 84 -35.01 8.65 8.54
C ASP A 84 -35.73 7.75 7.51
N SER A 85 -36.20 8.31 6.40
CA SER A 85 -36.86 7.54 5.34
C SER A 85 -35.89 6.63 4.56
N LEU A 86 -34.59 6.94 4.60
CA LEU A 86 -33.56 6.13 3.95
C LEU A 86 -33.35 4.78 4.65
N MET A 87 -33.80 4.63 5.90
CA MET A 87 -33.79 3.37 6.65
C MET A 87 -34.97 2.45 6.27
N ASP A 88 -36.11 3.01 5.87
CA ASP A 88 -37.31 2.23 5.52
C ASP A 88 -37.23 1.56 4.14
N VAL A 89 -36.38 2.08 3.24
CA VAL A 89 -36.14 1.53 1.89
C VAL A 89 -35.04 0.45 1.89
N LEU A 90 -34.34 0.25 3.02
CA LEU A 90 -33.32 -0.77 3.17
C LEU A 90 -33.87 -2.01 3.88
N PRO A 91 -33.54 -3.23 3.44
CA PRO A 91 -33.91 -4.45 4.16
C PRO A 91 -33.49 -4.40 5.64
N ALA A 92 -34.36 -4.89 6.53
CA ALA A 92 -34.10 -4.90 7.97
C ALA A 92 -32.85 -5.72 8.37
N SER A 93 -32.42 -6.68 7.54
CA SER A 93 -31.11 -7.33 7.66
C SER A 93 -29.98 -6.33 7.46
N PHE A 94 -30.02 -5.52 6.39
CA PHE A 94 -28.97 -4.56 6.07
C PHE A 94 -28.79 -3.50 7.16
N VAL A 95 -29.90 -3.00 7.74
CA VAL A 95 -29.86 -2.08 8.89
C VAL A 95 -29.25 -2.73 10.12
N ARG A 96 -29.43 -4.04 10.30
CA ARG A 96 -28.86 -4.81 11.39
C ARG A 96 -27.37 -5.09 11.17
N ASP A 97 -26.97 -5.54 10.00
CA ASP A 97 -25.55 -5.79 9.67
C ASP A 97 -24.73 -4.50 9.67
N ALA A 98 -25.29 -3.37 9.25
CA ALA A 98 -24.66 -2.05 9.38
C ALA A 98 -24.50 -1.62 10.86
N ARG A 99 -25.48 -1.94 11.73
CA ARG A 99 -25.35 -1.71 13.17
C ARG A 99 -24.31 -2.63 13.79
N ASP A 100 -24.34 -3.92 13.47
CA ASP A 100 -23.42 -4.93 14.01
C ASP A 100 -21.97 -4.67 13.56
N LEU A 101 -21.74 -4.15 12.33
CA LEU A 101 -20.44 -3.66 11.86
C LEU A 101 -19.95 -2.44 12.66
N VAL A 102 -20.81 -1.42 12.81
CA VAL A 102 -20.50 -0.20 13.59
C VAL A 102 -20.26 -0.53 15.07
N GLN A 103 -20.94 -1.53 15.61
CA GLN A 103 -20.81 -1.97 17.00
C GLN A 103 -19.55 -2.82 17.22
N GLY A 104 -19.24 -3.74 16.29
CA GLY A 104 -17.99 -4.52 16.30
C GLY A 104 -16.74 -3.66 16.11
N GLU A 105 -16.79 -2.61 15.27
CA GLU A 105 -15.73 -1.60 15.22
C GLU A 105 -15.65 -0.79 16.51
N ARG A 106 -16.78 -0.40 17.14
CA ARG A 106 -16.76 0.30 18.44
C ARG A 106 -16.04 -0.47 19.54
N ASP A 107 -16.20 -1.79 19.56
CA ASP A 107 -15.53 -2.67 20.52
C ASP A 107 -14.05 -2.93 20.12
N ALA A 108 -13.70 -2.90 18.83
CA ALA A 108 -12.31 -2.97 18.35
C ALA A 108 -11.54 -1.64 18.51
N VAL A 109 -12.25 -0.51 18.53
CA VAL A 109 -11.74 0.85 18.82
C VAL A 109 -11.43 1.04 20.32
N ASN A 110 -11.67 0.03 21.15
CA ASN A 110 -11.35 0.05 22.58
C ASN A 110 -9.84 -0.13 22.91
N TYR A 111 -8.97 -0.06 21.89
CA TYR A 111 -7.58 0.36 22.07
C TYR A 111 -7.54 1.89 22.10
N ASP A 112 -7.14 2.49 23.23
CA ASP A 112 -6.97 3.94 23.36
C ASP A 112 -6.04 4.46 22.27
N SER A 113 -6.65 5.06 21.24
CA SER A 113 -5.96 5.40 20.01
C SER A 113 -5.19 6.71 20.09
N PHE A 114 -5.32 7.45 21.20
CA PHE A 114 -4.50 8.60 21.53
C PHE A 114 -3.30 8.22 22.43
N ALA A 115 -3.23 7.00 22.95
CA ALA A 115 -2.26 6.60 23.98
C ALA A 115 -0.79 6.79 23.58
N VAL A 116 -0.43 6.56 22.31
CA VAL A 116 0.95 6.74 21.82
C VAL A 116 1.32 8.21 21.83
N GLY A 117 0.44 9.05 21.27
CA GLY A 117 0.59 10.49 21.25
C GLY A 117 0.61 11.12 22.65
N LEU A 118 -0.31 10.74 23.53
CA LEU A 118 -0.35 11.19 24.93
C LEU A 118 0.93 10.82 25.71
N ASN A 119 1.53 9.67 25.43
CA ASN A 119 2.82 9.27 26.00
C ASN A 119 3.97 10.17 25.49
N LEU A 120 3.98 10.53 24.20
CA LEU A 120 4.97 11.48 23.67
C LEU A 120 4.77 12.90 24.19
N VAL A 121 3.53 13.38 24.37
CA VAL A 121 3.25 14.64 25.07
C VAL A 121 3.82 14.62 26.49
N ALA A 122 3.67 13.50 27.22
CA ALA A 122 4.26 13.34 28.56
C ALA A 122 5.80 13.30 28.55
N GLN A 123 6.43 12.96 27.42
CA GLN A 123 7.87 13.08 27.19
C GLN A 123 8.31 14.48 26.70
N GLY A 124 7.37 15.41 26.49
CA GLY A 124 7.64 16.78 26.06
C GLY A 124 7.67 17.00 24.55
N PHE A 125 7.18 16.04 23.75
CA PHE A 125 7.06 16.18 22.30
C PHE A 125 5.89 17.11 21.93
N LYS A 126 6.07 17.82 20.81
CA LYS A 126 5.11 18.76 20.22
C LYS A 126 5.29 18.77 18.69
N ALA A 127 4.31 19.26 17.95
CA ALA A 127 4.45 19.56 16.53
C ALA A 127 5.62 20.54 16.28
N GLU A 128 6.45 20.23 15.29
CA GLU A 128 7.60 21.05 14.88
C GLU A 128 7.53 21.32 13.37
N HIS A 129 7.62 20.27 12.55
CA HIS A 129 7.49 20.38 11.10
C HIS A 129 6.02 20.32 10.65
N PRO A 130 5.59 21.03 9.60
CA PRO A 130 4.28 20.80 9.00
C PRO A 130 4.23 19.43 8.33
N VAL A 131 3.11 18.70 8.47
CA VAL A 131 2.97 17.31 8.00
C VAL A 131 2.02 17.21 6.80
N ILE A 132 2.48 16.62 5.70
CA ILE A 132 1.67 16.41 4.50
C ILE A 132 1.61 14.92 4.18
N MET A 133 0.41 14.36 4.12
CA MET A 133 0.18 12.93 3.87
C MET A 133 -0.27 12.68 2.43
N ILE A 134 0.40 11.75 1.75
CA ILE A 134 0.13 11.31 0.38
C ILE A 134 -0.49 9.89 0.47
N PRO A 135 -1.81 9.75 0.27
CA PRO A 135 -2.51 8.47 0.41
C PRO A 135 -2.08 7.43 -0.64
N GLY A 136 -2.42 6.16 -0.41
CA GLY A 136 -2.18 5.06 -1.35
C GLY A 136 -3.29 4.89 -2.40
N VAL A 137 -3.13 3.88 -3.26
CA VAL A 137 -4.18 3.45 -4.21
C VAL A 137 -5.49 3.15 -3.46
N ILE A 138 -6.64 3.38 -4.11
CA ILE A 138 -8.01 3.23 -3.59
C ILE A 138 -8.39 3.99 -2.30
N SER A 139 -7.44 4.55 -1.55
CA SER A 139 -7.69 5.11 -0.21
C SER A 139 -8.32 6.50 -0.21
N THR A 140 -8.27 7.23 -1.33
CA THR A 140 -9.01 8.49 -1.52
C THR A 140 -10.43 8.23 -2.04
N GLY A 141 -11.45 8.73 -1.33
CA GLY A 141 -12.83 8.75 -1.81
C GLY A 141 -13.03 9.63 -3.07
N LEU A 142 -13.87 9.20 -4.02
CA LEU A 142 -14.11 9.91 -5.29
C LEU A 142 -15.55 10.41 -5.37
N GLU A 143 -15.73 11.72 -5.53
CA GLU A 143 -17.02 12.43 -5.61
C GLU A 143 -17.38 12.78 -7.06
N SER A 144 -18.66 12.63 -7.43
CA SER A 144 -19.13 13.00 -8.78
C SER A 144 -19.49 14.48 -8.90
N TRP A 145 -18.98 15.10 -9.96
CA TRP A 145 -19.17 16.51 -10.34
C TRP A 145 -19.86 16.66 -11.71
N GLY A 146 -20.34 15.55 -12.30
CA GLY A 146 -21.07 15.58 -13.57
C GLY A 146 -22.48 16.16 -13.44
N THR A 147 -22.88 17.00 -14.39
CA THR A 147 -24.17 17.73 -14.39
C THR A 147 -25.13 17.31 -15.51
N THR A 148 -24.66 16.46 -16.43
CA THR A 148 -25.45 15.83 -17.49
C THR A 148 -26.45 14.83 -16.92
N ASN A 149 -27.48 14.46 -17.69
CA ASN A 149 -28.59 13.65 -17.17
C ASN A 149 -28.14 12.28 -16.61
N SER A 150 -27.10 11.67 -17.17
CA SER A 150 -26.50 10.41 -16.70
C SER A 150 -25.82 10.54 -15.33
N SER A 151 -25.23 11.71 -15.03
CA SER A 151 -24.45 11.94 -13.80
C SER A 151 -25.19 12.73 -12.73
N ARG A 152 -26.23 13.50 -13.08
CA ARG A 152 -26.89 14.47 -12.18
C ARG A 152 -27.45 13.82 -10.90
N GLN A 153 -27.97 12.60 -10.99
CA GLN A 153 -28.45 11.84 -9.82
C GLN A 153 -27.34 11.51 -8.80
N TYR A 154 -26.07 11.56 -9.22
CA TYR A 154 -24.88 11.32 -8.41
C TYR A 154 -24.11 12.60 -8.07
N PHE A 155 -24.56 13.78 -8.49
CA PHE A 155 -23.87 15.04 -8.21
C PHE A 155 -23.61 15.20 -6.70
N ARG A 156 -22.34 15.44 -6.37
CA ARG A 156 -21.78 15.50 -5.00
C ARG A 156 -22.01 14.25 -4.13
N LYS A 157 -22.21 13.09 -4.74
CA LYS A 157 -22.16 11.78 -4.06
C LYS A 157 -20.82 11.12 -4.32
N ARG A 158 -20.26 10.48 -3.28
CA ARG A 158 -19.04 9.68 -3.37
C ARG A 158 -19.33 8.34 -4.06
N LEU A 159 -18.96 8.21 -5.33
CA LEU A 159 -19.06 6.96 -6.10
C LEU A 159 -17.89 5.99 -5.86
N TRP A 160 -16.90 6.40 -5.07
CA TRP A 160 -15.90 5.52 -4.46
C TRP A 160 -15.76 5.85 -2.98
N GLY A 161 -15.68 4.84 -2.11
CA GLY A 161 -15.54 5.03 -0.66
C GLY A 161 -16.77 5.64 0.03
N SER A 162 -17.98 5.14 -0.26
CA SER A 162 -19.18 5.49 0.53
C SER A 162 -20.35 4.52 0.35
N TRP A 163 -21.39 4.69 1.14
CA TRP A 163 -22.67 3.99 0.96
C TRP A 163 -23.34 4.26 -0.41
N SER A 164 -23.09 5.42 -1.02
CA SER A 164 -23.60 5.73 -2.37
C SER A 164 -22.96 4.85 -3.46
N MET A 165 -21.69 4.45 -3.28
CA MET A 165 -21.03 3.48 -4.16
C MET A 165 -21.75 2.12 -4.12
N MET A 166 -22.01 1.60 -2.92
CA MET A 166 -22.70 0.31 -2.74
C MET A 166 -24.10 0.33 -3.34
N ARG A 167 -24.86 1.42 -3.13
CA ARG A 167 -26.17 1.59 -3.75
C ARG A 167 -26.10 1.65 -5.28
N ALA A 168 -25.13 2.36 -5.85
CA ALA A 168 -24.95 2.45 -7.30
C ALA A 168 -24.53 1.11 -7.91
N LEU A 169 -23.61 0.38 -7.28
CA LEU A 169 -23.19 -0.97 -7.71
C LEU A 169 -24.35 -1.97 -7.80
N VAL A 170 -25.33 -1.87 -6.88
CA VAL A 170 -26.48 -2.79 -6.82
C VAL A 170 -27.63 -2.36 -7.73
N LEU A 171 -27.95 -1.06 -7.78
CA LEU A 171 -29.14 -0.56 -8.49
C LEU A 171 -28.87 -0.02 -9.90
N ASP A 172 -27.62 0.35 -10.21
CA ASP A 172 -27.25 1.09 -11.43
C ASP A 172 -25.78 0.81 -11.82
N LYS A 173 -25.45 -0.49 -11.87
CA LYS A 173 -24.10 -1.03 -12.12
C LYS A 173 -23.44 -0.39 -13.34
N GLU A 174 -24.14 -0.31 -14.47
CA GLU A 174 -23.57 0.22 -15.72
C GLU A 174 -23.27 1.72 -15.62
N SER A 175 -24.10 2.51 -14.95
CA SER A 175 -23.77 3.92 -14.71
C SER A 175 -22.58 4.04 -13.77
N TRP A 176 -22.51 3.26 -12.68
CA TRP A 176 -21.35 3.26 -11.79
C TRP A 176 -20.05 2.90 -12.53
N LYS A 177 -20.08 1.86 -13.37
CA LYS A 177 -18.97 1.41 -14.23
C LYS A 177 -18.51 2.54 -15.17
N ASN A 178 -19.44 3.19 -15.85
CA ASN A 178 -19.15 4.33 -16.72
C ASN A 178 -18.61 5.57 -15.96
N HIS A 179 -18.96 5.75 -14.68
CA HIS A 179 -18.40 6.82 -13.85
C HIS A 179 -16.99 6.50 -13.32
N ILE A 180 -16.73 5.23 -12.96
CA ILE A 180 -15.47 4.83 -12.33
C ILE A 180 -14.35 4.56 -13.35
N MET A 181 -14.67 4.17 -14.58
CA MET A 181 -13.70 4.08 -15.67
C MET A 181 -13.29 5.47 -16.16
N LEU A 182 -12.03 5.63 -16.58
CA LEU A 182 -11.57 6.80 -17.32
C LEU A 182 -11.74 6.56 -18.82
N ASP A 183 -11.61 7.61 -19.63
CA ASP A 183 -11.57 7.44 -21.09
C ASP A 183 -10.40 6.55 -21.50
N LYS A 184 -10.70 5.50 -22.28
CA LYS A 184 -9.73 4.46 -22.66
C LYS A 184 -8.57 5.00 -23.52
N LYS A 185 -8.73 6.13 -24.22
CA LYS A 185 -7.68 6.67 -25.11
C LYS A 185 -6.83 7.76 -24.46
N THR A 186 -7.47 8.65 -23.72
CA THR A 186 -6.82 9.83 -23.11
C THR A 186 -6.41 9.60 -21.66
N GLY A 187 -7.03 8.63 -20.96
CA GLY A 187 -6.82 8.41 -19.52
C GLY A 187 -7.33 9.56 -18.66
N LEU A 188 -8.32 10.33 -19.16
CA LEU A 188 -8.94 11.49 -18.51
C LEU A 188 -10.44 11.24 -18.24
N ASP A 189 -11.19 12.29 -17.90
CA ASP A 189 -12.65 12.19 -17.73
C ASP A 189 -13.32 11.65 -19.02
N PRO A 190 -14.22 10.66 -18.94
CA PRO A 190 -14.91 10.13 -20.11
C PRO A 190 -15.94 11.12 -20.69
N GLU A 191 -16.28 10.91 -21.96
CA GLU A 191 -17.28 11.70 -22.67
C GLU A 191 -18.68 11.62 -22.02
N GLY A 192 -19.60 12.48 -22.45
CA GLY A 192 -20.96 12.54 -21.87
C GLY A 192 -21.06 13.31 -20.55
N GLY A 193 -20.00 14.03 -20.14
CA GLY A 193 -20.01 14.97 -19.01
C GLY A 193 -19.88 14.33 -17.64
N ILE A 194 -19.49 13.06 -17.59
CA ILE A 194 -19.08 12.36 -16.38
C ILE A 194 -17.80 13.02 -15.85
N LYS A 195 -17.78 13.36 -14.56
CA LYS A 195 -16.60 13.90 -13.88
C LYS A 195 -16.54 13.31 -12.48
N LEU A 196 -15.45 12.63 -12.15
CA LEU A 196 -15.13 12.25 -10.76
C LEU A 196 -13.92 13.03 -10.30
N ARG A 197 -13.92 13.46 -9.04
CA ARG A 197 -12.79 14.18 -8.42
C ARG A 197 -12.48 13.57 -7.06
N ALA A 198 -11.21 13.64 -6.67
CA ALA A 198 -10.79 13.32 -5.31
C ALA A 198 -11.56 14.17 -4.30
N ALA A 199 -12.10 13.53 -3.26
CA ALA A 199 -12.47 14.24 -2.04
C ALA A 199 -11.25 14.99 -1.47
N GLN A 200 -11.47 16.03 -0.68
CA GLN A 200 -10.41 16.90 -0.15
C GLN A 200 -10.52 17.00 1.38
N GLY A 201 -9.39 17.25 2.06
CA GLY A 201 -9.30 17.26 3.52
C GLY A 201 -9.13 15.85 4.13
N PHE A 202 -9.10 15.76 5.46
CA PHE A 202 -8.90 14.50 6.19
C PHE A 202 -10.00 13.47 5.88
N ASP A 203 -11.27 13.90 5.87
CA ASP A 203 -12.45 13.13 5.44
C ASP A 203 -12.32 12.42 4.07
N ALA A 204 -11.32 12.74 3.26
CA ALA A 204 -11.03 12.07 1.99
C ALA A 204 -10.31 10.72 2.16
N ALA A 205 -9.57 10.52 3.25
CA ALA A 205 -8.69 9.36 3.48
C ALA A 205 -8.76 8.76 4.90
N ASP A 206 -9.40 9.41 5.88
CA ASP A 206 -9.50 8.90 7.27
C ASP A 206 -10.16 7.53 7.35
N PHE A 207 -11.25 7.36 6.59
CA PHE A 207 -12.06 6.15 6.50
C PHE A 207 -12.40 5.87 5.04
N PHE A 208 -12.24 4.62 4.60
CA PHE A 208 -12.65 4.19 3.26
C PHE A 208 -14.18 4.18 3.13
N ILE A 209 -14.83 3.58 4.12
CA ILE A 209 -16.27 3.55 4.36
C ILE A 209 -16.44 3.65 5.88
N THR A 210 -17.60 4.11 6.36
CA THR A 210 -17.95 4.08 7.79
C THR A 210 -17.75 2.66 8.34
N GLY A 211 -16.83 2.48 9.30
CA GLY A 211 -16.45 1.15 9.79
C GLY A 211 -15.19 0.55 9.15
N TYR A 212 -14.39 1.33 8.41
CA TYR A 212 -13.07 0.92 7.90
C TYR A 212 -12.09 2.10 7.88
N TRP A 213 -11.27 2.22 8.94
CA TRP A 213 -10.26 3.27 9.06
C TRP A 213 -9.04 3.04 8.15
N ILE A 214 -8.38 4.11 7.70
CA ILE A 214 -7.07 4.07 7.04
C ILE A 214 -6.11 5.00 7.77
N TRP A 215 -6.30 6.32 7.68
CA TRP A 215 -5.39 7.31 8.28
C TRP A 215 -5.79 7.80 9.67
N SER A 216 -7.02 7.52 10.14
CA SER A 216 -7.54 8.10 11.39
C SER A 216 -6.67 7.84 12.61
N LYS A 217 -6.03 6.67 12.73
CA LYS A 217 -5.13 6.35 13.87
C LYS A 217 -3.84 7.16 13.86
N ILE A 218 -3.30 7.52 12.70
CA ILE A 218 -2.15 8.43 12.60
C ILE A 218 -2.59 9.85 12.98
N LEU A 219 -3.75 10.30 12.49
CA LEU A 219 -4.30 11.63 12.76
C LEU A 219 -4.70 11.87 14.21
N GLU A 220 -5.38 10.90 14.84
CA GLU A 220 -5.71 10.94 16.27
C GLU A 220 -4.44 11.12 17.13
N ASN A 221 -3.34 10.44 16.79
CA ASN A 221 -2.07 10.61 17.50
C ASN A 221 -1.36 11.93 17.16
N LEU A 222 -1.32 12.35 15.89
CA LEU A 222 -0.76 13.65 15.49
C LEU A 222 -1.49 14.80 16.22
N ALA A 223 -2.81 14.72 16.36
CA ALA A 223 -3.60 15.71 17.07
C ALA A 223 -3.18 15.90 18.54
N THR A 224 -2.74 14.84 19.23
CA THR A 224 -2.29 14.96 20.64
C THR A 224 -1.08 15.87 20.80
N ILE A 225 -0.13 15.86 19.85
CA ILE A 225 1.09 16.68 19.91
C ILE A 225 0.90 18.07 19.28
N GLY A 226 -0.33 18.41 18.87
CA GLY A 226 -0.70 19.75 18.38
C GLY A 226 -0.80 19.88 16.86
N TYR A 227 -1.05 18.79 16.12
CA TYR A 227 -1.43 18.89 14.71
C TYR A 227 -2.93 19.10 14.51
N ASP A 228 -3.27 19.96 13.56
CA ASP A 228 -4.64 20.27 13.15
C ASP A 228 -4.66 20.67 11.65
N PRO A 229 -5.80 21.07 11.05
CA PRO A 229 -5.86 21.47 9.64
C PRO A 229 -5.02 22.70 9.25
N THR A 230 -4.36 23.39 10.19
CA THR A 230 -3.53 24.57 9.92
C THR A 230 -2.05 24.23 9.70
N ASN A 231 -1.57 23.13 10.29
CA ASN A 231 -0.18 22.67 10.19
C ASN A 231 -0.05 21.21 9.67
N SER A 232 -1.16 20.55 9.36
CA SER A 232 -1.18 19.26 8.67
C SER A 232 -2.19 19.22 7.52
N PHE A 233 -1.92 18.41 6.49
CA PHE A 233 -2.77 18.32 5.29
C PHE A 233 -2.72 16.94 4.65
N THR A 234 -3.86 16.46 4.14
CA THR A 234 -3.90 15.25 3.29
C THR A 234 -3.96 15.66 1.82
N ALA A 235 -2.90 15.36 1.08
CA ALA A 235 -2.78 15.58 -0.36
C ALA A 235 -3.55 14.52 -1.16
N ALA A 236 -4.88 14.50 -0.98
CA ALA A 236 -5.78 13.57 -1.63
C ALA A 236 -5.84 13.76 -3.16
N TYR A 237 -5.69 12.67 -3.91
CA TYR A 237 -5.65 12.63 -5.37
C TYR A 237 -6.47 11.49 -5.96
N ASP A 238 -6.77 11.57 -7.26
CA ASP A 238 -7.48 10.53 -8.00
C ASP A 238 -6.51 9.44 -8.48
N TRP A 239 -6.35 8.41 -7.65
CA TRP A 239 -5.50 7.24 -7.84
C TRP A 239 -5.77 6.43 -9.12
N ARG A 240 -6.80 6.75 -9.91
CA ARG A 240 -7.07 6.12 -11.22
C ARG A 240 -6.24 6.70 -12.36
N LEU A 241 -5.81 7.97 -12.25
CA LEU A 241 -5.07 8.66 -13.32
C LEU A 241 -3.62 8.18 -13.41
N SER A 242 -3.02 8.28 -14.60
CA SER A 242 -1.55 8.26 -14.71
C SER A 242 -0.96 9.51 -14.07
N TYR A 243 0.29 9.45 -13.62
CA TYR A 243 0.86 10.54 -12.84
C TYR A 243 1.03 11.82 -13.68
N ALA A 244 1.38 11.71 -14.97
CA ALA A 244 1.30 12.84 -15.89
C ALA A 244 -0.11 13.45 -15.96
N ASN A 245 -1.16 12.61 -16.01
CA ASN A 245 -2.55 13.08 -16.03
C ASN A 245 -3.04 13.65 -14.70
N LEU A 246 -2.41 13.35 -13.55
CA LEU A 246 -2.70 14.03 -12.27
C LEU A 246 -2.44 15.54 -12.38
N GLU A 247 -1.37 15.94 -13.09
CA GLU A 247 -1.13 17.35 -13.37
C GLU A 247 -2.07 17.86 -14.46
N VAL A 248 -2.18 17.19 -15.61
CA VAL A 248 -3.00 17.65 -16.74
C VAL A 248 -4.47 17.88 -16.36
N ARG A 249 -5.07 16.99 -15.55
CA ARG A 249 -6.50 17.09 -15.19
C ARG A 249 -6.77 17.91 -13.94
N ASP A 250 -6.00 17.67 -12.87
CA ASP A 250 -6.29 18.17 -11.53
C ASP A 250 -5.29 19.23 -11.04
N GLN A 251 -4.21 19.48 -11.79
CA GLN A 251 -3.08 20.33 -11.40
C GLN A 251 -2.50 19.90 -10.05
N TYR A 252 -2.50 18.59 -9.79
CA TYR A 252 -2.24 18.02 -8.47
C TYR A 252 -0.84 18.34 -7.94
N PHE A 253 0.20 18.26 -8.79
CA PHE A 253 1.57 18.52 -8.38
C PHE A 253 1.84 20.02 -8.23
N THR A 254 1.25 20.86 -9.09
CA THR A 254 1.24 22.33 -8.90
C THR A 254 0.61 22.70 -7.55
N ARG A 255 -0.53 22.09 -7.22
CA ARG A 255 -1.20 22.29 -5.92
C ARG A 255 -0.34 21.79 -4.76
N LEU A 256 0.23 20.59 -4.85
CA LEU A 256 1.10 20.01 -3.82
C LEU A 256 2.34 20.87 -3.56
N LYS A 257 3.02 21.35 -4.61
CA LYS A 257 4.14 22.30 -4.52
C LYS A 257 3.74 23.54 -3.73
N ILE A 258 2.62 24.19 -4.10
CA ILE A 258 2.14 25.41 -3.45
C ILE A 258 1.77 25.14 -1.98
N TYR A 259 1.15 24.00 -1.66
CA TYR A 259 0.84 23.62 -0.28
C TYR A 259 2.11 23.43 0.56
N ILE A 260 3.15 22.79 0.02
CA ILE A 260 4.45 22.62 0.70
C ILE A 260 5.13 23.98 0.92
N GLU A 261 5.23 24.83 -0.11
CA GLU A 261 5.82 26.17 0.00
C GLU A 261 5.07 27.05 1.00
N MET A 262 3.74 27.00 0.99
CA MET A 262 2.88 27.70 1.95
C MET A 262 3.11 27.19 3.38
N ALA A 263 3.14 25.88 3.58
CA ALA A 263 3.36 25.27 4.89
C ALA A 263 4.73 25.66 5.47
N CYS A 264 5.79 25.65 4.64
CA CYS A 264 7.12 26.11 5.03
C CYS A 264 7.12 27.60 5.39
N LYS A 265 6.44 28.43 4.58
CA LYS A 265 6.37 29.89 4.79
C LYS A 265 5.57 30.28 6.04
N VAL A 266 4.56 29.50 6.43
CA VAL A 266 3.71 29.76 7.61
C VAL A 266 4.36 29.25 8.90
N SER A 267 4.97 28.05 8.87
CA SER A 267 5.63 27.47 10.05
C SER A 267 7.03 28.03 10.31
N GLY A 268 7.77 28.40 9.25
CA GLY A 268 9.20 28.67 9.28
C GLY A 268 10.06 27.41 9.13
N GLU A 269 9.46 26.22 9.10
CA GLU A 269 10.14 24.92 9.10
C GLU A 269 9.91 24.15 7.80
N LYS A 270 10.86 23.31 7.40
CA LYS A 270 10.68 22.40 6.26
C LYS A 270 9.61 21.35 6.55
N ALA A 271 8.90 20.89 5.52
CA ALA A 271 7.81 19.93 5.66
C ALA A 271 8.27 18.47 5.81
N VAL A 272 7.50 17.69 6.56
CA VAL A 272 7.59 16.23 6.63
C VAL A 272 6.51 15.64 5.72
N LEU A 273 6.94 14.84 4.73
CA LEU A 273 6.06 14.21 3.75
C LEU A 273 5.88 12.73 4.11
N ILE A 274 4.65 12.28 4.30
CA ILE A 274 4.32 10.91 4.69
C ILE A 274 3.57 10.24 3.54
N SER A 275 4.14 9.20 2.94
CA SER A 275 3.48 8.44 1.87
C SER A 275 3.13 7.04 2.30
N HIS A 276 2.02 6.50 1.81
CA HIS A 276 1.64 5.09 1.98
C HIS A 276 1.47 4.39 0.63
N SER A 277 1.97 3.16 0.50
CA SER A 277 1.70 2.31 -0.68
C SER A 277 2.07 3.02 -1.99
N MET A 278 1.17 3.04 -2.99
CA MET A 278 1.32 3.77 -4.26
C MET A 278 1.63 5.26 -4.09
N GLY A 279 1.26 5.87 -2.95
CA GLY A 279 1.62 7.25 -2.62
C GLY A 279 3.12 7.49 -2.58
N GLY A 280 3.93 6.45 -2.32
CA GLY A 280 5.39 6.51 -2.38
C GLY A 280 5.91 6.72 -3.80
N GLN A 281 5.31 6.04 -4.80
CA GLN A 281 5.63 6.25 -6.22
C GLN A 281 5.15 7.63 -6.71
N VAL A 282 3.97 8.09 -6.25
CA VAL A 282 3.45 9.43 -6.56
C VAL A 282 4.34 10.53 -6.01
N LEU A 283 4.86 10.37 -4.79
CA LEU A 283 5.79 11.34 -4.19
C LEU A 283 7.18 11.29 -4.84
N PHE A 284 7.67 10.11 -5.22
CA PHE A 284 8.91 9.99 -5.99
C PHE A 284 8.81 10.71 -7.36
N TYR A 285 7.72 10.50 -8.10
CA TYR A 285 7.43 11.25 -9.33
C TYR A 285 7.35 12.75 -9.09
N PHE A 286 6.74 13.19 -7.98
CA PHE A 286 6.66 14.60 -7.63
C PHE A 286 8.03 15.26 -7.46
N PHE A 287 9.03 14.55 -6.90
CA PHE A 287 10.39 15.11 -6.77
C PHE A 287 11.05 15.40 -8.11
N HIS A 288 10.88 14.53 -9.11
CA HIS A 288 11.35 14.80 -10.48
C HIS A 288 10.52 15.91 -11.14
N TRP A 289 9.19 15.86 -11.02
CA TRP A 289 8.30 16.87 -11.59
C TRP A 289 8.62 18.26 -11.05
N VAL A 290 8.84 18.42 -9.74
CA VAL A 290 9.07 19.73 -9.13
C VAL A 290 10.44 20.32 -9.48
N ALA A 291 11.46 19.47 -9.64
CA ALA A 291 12.79 19.90 -10.11
C ALA A 291 12.77 20.30 -11.59
N SER A 292 12.06 19.54 -12.44
CA SER A 292 12.02 19.70 -13.89
C SER A 292 11.51 21.07 -14.35
N ALA A 293 12.17 21.65 -15.35
CA ALA A 293 11.80 22.91 -15.98
C ALA A 293 10.47 22.85 -16.74
N ASP A 294 10.12 21.67 -17.30
CA ASP A 294 8.84 21.43 -17.99
C ASP A 294 7.72 20.98 -17.04
N GLY A 295 8.04 20.80 -15.75
CA GLY A 295 7.10 20.48 -14.68
C GLY A 295 6.88 21.67 -13.75
N GLY A 296 7.31 21.53 -12.49
CA GLY A 296 7.13 22.53 -11.45
C GLY A 296 8.14 23.68 -11.47
N ALA A 297 9.22 23.59 -12.25
CA ALA A 297 10.26 24.61 -12.38
C ALA A 297 10.79 25.14 -11.03
N GLY A 298 10.90 24.27 -10.03
CA GLY A 298 11.49 24.56 -8.72
C GLY A 298 13.03 24.53 -8.73
N GLY A 299 13.63 23.77 -9.64
CA GLY A 299 15.06 23.46 -9.67
C GLY A 299 15.45 22.32 -8.74
N ASP A 300 16.63 21.72 -8.94
CA ASP A 300 17.12 20.57 -8.18
C ASP A 300 17.20 20.82 -6.66
N ASP A 301 17.43 22.07 -6.25
CA ASP A 301 17.54 22.47 -4.85
C ASP A 301 16.18 22.73 -4.16
N TRP A 302 15.06 22.60 -4.87
CA TRP A 302 13.72 22.84 -4.30
C TRP A 302 13.39 21.87 -3.17
N VAL A 303 13.73 20.59 -3.32
CA VAL A 303 13.47 19.57 -2.28
C VAL A 303 14.32 19.86 -1.05
N ASP A 304 15.60 20.18 -1.23
CA ASP A 304 16.50 20.52 -0.11
C ASP A 304 16.00 21.74 0.68
N LYS A 305 15.41 22.73 0.00
CA LYS A 305 14.86 23.94 0.63
C LYS A 305 13.59 23.70 1.44
N HIS A 306 12.70 22.80 1.00
CA HIS A 306 11.32 22.72 1.51
C HIS A 306 10.95 21.41 2.21
N VAL A 307 11.73 20.34 2.07
CA VAL A 307 11.44 19.03 2.66
C VAL A 307 12.53 18.69 3.68
N ASP A 308 12.13 18.37 4.91
CA ASP A 308 13.03 17.82 5.93
C ASP A 308 13.15 16.31 5.75
N SER A 309 12.01 15.63 5.79
CA SER A 309 11.92 14.18 5.83
C SER A 309 10.83 13.63 4.94
N TRP A 310 11.13 12.51 4.28
CA TRP A 310 10.15 11.64 3.63
C TRP A 310 9.99 10.35 4.44
N ILE A 311 8.80 10.12 5.00
CA ILE A 311 8.41 8.84 5.61
C ILE A 311 7.69 8.00 4.56
N ASN A 312 8.33 6.94 4.09
CA ASN A 312 7.77 5.99 3.13
C ASN A 312 7.22 4.76 3.85
N ILE A 313 5.90 4.66 3.96
CA ILE A 313 5.19 3.57 4.66
C ILE A 313 4.76 2.50 3.66
N SER A 314 5.42 1.34 3.67
CA SER A 314 5.09 0.18 2.81
C SER A 314 4.93 0.55 1.32
N GLY A 315 5.84 1.39 0.81
CA GLY A 315 5.77 1.93 -0.55
C GLY A 315 6.14 0.88 -1.60
N CYS A 316 5.28 0.69 -2.60
CA CYS A 316 5.49 -0.24 -3.71
C CYS A 316 6.46 0.32 -4.79
N LEU A 317 7.68 0.69 -4.38
CA LEU A 317 8.67 1.37 -5.21
C LEU A 317 9.07 0.58 -6.48
N LEU A 318 9.01 -0.75 -6.45
CA LEU A 318 9.25 -1.64 -7.59
C LEU A 318 7.95 -2.31 -8.10
N GLY A 319 6.79 -1.72 -7.77
CA GLY A 319 5.48 -2.27 -8.05
C GLY A 319 5.03 -3.36 -7.08
N ALA A 320 3.89 -3.99 -7.35
CA ALA A 320 3.34 -5.10 -6.60
C ALA A 320 2.93 -6.21 -7.56
N LEU A 321 3.42 -7.43 -7.34
CA LEU A 321 3.23 -8.53 -8.29
C LEU A 321 1.75 -8.90 -8.51
N LYS A 322 0.88 -8.62 -7.54
CA LYS A 322 -0.59 -8.78 -7.66
C LYS A 322 -1.26 -7.79 -8.63
N GLY A 323 -0.57 -6.72 -9.03
CA GLY A 323 -1.06 -5.79 -10.05
C GLY A 323 -1.19 -6.47 -11.43
N LEU A 324 -0.26 -7.38 -11.76
CA LEU A 324 -0.22 -8.10 -13.02
C LEU A 324 -1.45 -9.01 -13.27
N PRO A 325 -1.82 -9.98 -12.40
CA PRO A 325 -3.03 -10.78 -12.59
C PRO A 325 -4.32 -9.94 -12.48
N ALA A 326 -4.31 -8.85 -11.71
CA ALA A 326 -5.44 -7.95 -11.61
C ALA A 326 -5.78 -7.30 -12.97
N VAL A 327 -4.81 -6.70 -13.66
CA VAL A 327 -5.04 -6.11 -14.99
C VAL A 327 -5.17 -7.18 -16.10
N LEU A 328 -4.58 -8.37 -15.92
CA LEU A 328 -4.59 -9.44 -16.92
C LEU A 328 -5.91 -10.22 -16.95
N SER A 329 -6.42 -10.66 -15.80
CA SER A 329 -7.59 -11.54 -15.69
C SER A 329 -8.69 -11.03 -14.75
N GLY A 330 -8.48 -9.90 -14.06
CA GLY A 330 -9.40 -9.41 -13.04
C GLY A 330 -9.46 -10.32 -11.80
N GLU A 331 -8.44 -11.17 -11.60
CA GLU A 331 -8.33 -12.10 -10.48
C GLU A 331 -7.12 -11.77 -9.62
N MET A 332 -7.26 -11.99 -8.31
CA MET A 332 -6.21 -11.98 -7.28
C MET A 332 -6.62 -13.01 -6.22
N LYS A 333 -5.68 -13.50 -5.38
CA LYS A 333 -5.97 -14.57 -4.42
C LYS A 333 -7.20 -14.29 -3.56
N ASP A 334 -7.33 -13.06 -3.05
CA ASP A 334 -8.46 -12.60 -2.22
C ASP A 334 -9.83 -12.68 -2.91
N THR A 335 -9.87 -12.74 -4.25
CA THR A 335 -11.10 -12.94 -5.03
C THR A 335 -11.29 -14.39 -5.49
N ALA A 336 -10.19 -15.12 -5.71
CA ALA A 336 -10.19 -16.51 -6.18
C ALA A 336 -10.47 -17.52 -5.05
N GLN A 337 -10.13 -17.19 -3.80
CA GLN A 337 -10.35 -18.01 -2.61
C GLN A 337 -11.59 -17.61 -1.77
N LEU A 338 -12.45 -16.73 -2.28
CA LEU A 338 -13.73 -16.43 -1.61
C LEU A 338 -14.58 -17.71 -1.48
N ASN A 339 -15.42 -17.77 -0.45
CA ASN A 339 -16.45 -18.82 -0.37
C ASN A 339 -17.27 -18.83 -1.67
N ALA A 340 -17.68 -19.99 -2.19
CA ALA A 340 -18.37 -20.11 -3.48
C ALA A 340 -19.59 -19.18 -3.63
N PHE A 341 -20.25 -18.84 -2.52
CA PHE A 341 -21.35 -17.88 -2.44
C PHE A 341 -20.93 -16.40 -2.63
N ALA A 342 -19.75 -16.04 -2.13
CA ALA A 342 -19.14 -14.73 -2.32
C ALA A 342 -18.44 -14.62 -3.69
N ILE A 343 -17.89 -15.70 -4.24
CA ILE A 343 -17.51 -15.78 -5.66
C ILE A 343 -18.75 -15.53 -6.53
N TYR A 344 -19.84 -16.29 -6.30
CA TYR A 344 -21.09 -16.13 -7.04
C TYR A 344 -21.67 -14.71 -6.93
N GLY A 345 -21.62 -14.09 -5.75
CA GLY A 345 -21.98 -12.68 -5.57
C GLY A 345 -21.09 -11.75 -6.39
N LEU A 346 -19.77 -11.86 -6.25
CA LEU A 346 -18.81 -11.00 -6.94
C LEU A 346 -18.91 -11.15 -8.47
N GLU A 347 -19.01 -12.37 -9.00
CA GLU A 347 -19.20 -12.64 -10.43
C GLU A 347 -20.55 -12.15 -10.96
N LYS A 348 -21.59 -12.09 -10.11
CA LYS A 348 -22.91 -11.56 -10.47
C LYS A 348 -22.94 -10.02 -10.49
N PHE A 349 -22.10 -9.34 -9.71
CA PHE A 349 -22.02 -7.87 -9.69
C PHE A 349 -20.93 -7.30 -10.62
N LEU A 350 -19.74 -7.88 -10.65
CA LEU A 350 -18.63 -7.50 -11.53
C LEU A 350 -17.86 -8.76 -12.00
N GLY A 351 -18.15 -9.20 -13.23
CA GLY A 351 -17.49 -10.34 -13.85
C GLY A 351 -15.98 -10.13 -14.01
N ARG A 352 -15.21 -11.21 -14.11
CA ARG A 352 -13.73 -11.17 -14.19
C ARG A 352 -13.23 -10.26 -15.33
N GLU A 353 -13.84 -10.39 -16.50
CA GLU A 353 -13.63 -9.53 -17.68
C GLU A 353 -13.91 -8.06 -17.40
N GLU A 354 -15.01 -7.75 -16.70
CA GLU A 354 -15.36 -6.37 -16.36
C GLU A 354 -14.38 -5.78 -15.36
N ARG A 355 -13.89 -6.57 -14.39
CA ARG A 355 -12.85 -6.12 -13.45
C ARG A 355 -11.53 -5.84 -14.17
N ALA A 356 -11.10 -6.74 -15.06
CA ALA A 356 -9.92 -6.52 -15.89
C ALA A 356 -10.06 -5.25 -16.77
N ASP A 357 -11.23 -5.04 -17.38
CA ASP A 357 -11.48 -3.86 -18.20
C ASP A 357 -11.53 -2.55 -17.38
N ILE A 358 -12.15 -2.58 -16.19
CA ILE A 358 -12.17 -1.46 -15.25
C ILE A 358 -10.74 -1.12 -14.77
N PHE A 359 -9.95 -2.11 -14.36
CA PHE A 359 -8.58 -1.88 -13.87
C PHE A 359 -7.64 -1.39 -14.98
N ARG A 360 -7.78 -1.90 -16.21
CA ARG A 360 -7.02 -1.40 -17.36
C ARG A 360 -7.43 0.03 -17.75
N ALA A 361 -8.71 0.40 -17.56
CA ALA A 361 -9.20 1.77 -17.71
C ALA A 361 -8.86 2.70 -16.52
N MET A 362 -8.00 2.26 -15.60
CA MET A 362 -7.45 3.04 -14.49
C MET A 362 -5.92 3.01 -14.56
N PRO A 363 -5.27 3.79 -15.46
CA PRO A 363 -3.83 3.75 -15.65
C PRO A 363 -3.00 3.94 -14.38
N GLY A 364 -3.51 4.63 -13.35
CA GLY A 364 -2.87 4.71 -12.04
C GLY A 364 -2.59 3.35 -11.41
N ILE A 365 -3.48 2.36 -11.58
CA ILE A 365 -3.25 0.97 -11.11
C ILE A 365 -2.06 0.32 -11.82
N SER A 366 -1.85 0.66 -13.10
CA SER A 366 -0.77 0.09 -13.90
C SER A 366 0.62 0.66 -13.58
N SER A 367 0.71 1.73 -12.76
CA SER A 367 1.98 2.22 -12.20
C SER A 367 2.63 1.23 -11.22
N MET A 368 1.83 0.31 -10.67
CA MET A 368 2.27 -0.74 -9.74
C MET A 368 2.61 -2.06 -10.44
N LEU A 369 2.71 -2.07 -11.77
CA LEU A 369 3.25 -3.25 -12.48
C LEU A 369 4.72 -3.49 -12.08
N PRO A 370 5.22 -4.74 -12.13
CA PRO A 370 6.56 -5.07 -11.61
C PRO A 370 7.67 -4.34 -12.36
N ILE A 371 8.55 -3.66 -11.62
CA ILE A 371 9.68 -2.87 -12.15
C ILE A 371 10.99 -3.64 -11.93
N GLY A 372 11.94 -3.53 -12.87
CA GLY A 372 13.26 -4.16 -12.78
C GLY A 372 13.35 -5.57 -13.39
N GLY A 373 12.27 -6.02 -14.05
CA GLY A 373 12.25 -7.21 -14.89
C GLY A 373 12.82 -8.48 -14.24
N ASN A 374 13.45 -9.31 -15.06
CA ASN A 374 14.04 -10.57 -14.61
C ASN A 374 15.25 -10.41 -13.67
N THR A 375 15.88 -9.24 -13.68
CA THR A 375 17.03 -8.92 -12.80
C THR A 375 16.63 -8.80 -11.33
N VAL A 376 15.47 -8.18 -11.06
CA VAL A 376 14.92 -8.05 -9.70
C VAL A 376 14.10 -9.27 -9.31
N TRP A 377 13.25 -9.77 -10.21
CA TRP A 377 12.20 -10.74 -9.86
C TRP A 377 12.56 -12.20 -10.17
N GLY A 378 13.70 -12.45 -10.82
CA GLY A 378 14.17 -13.78 -11.18
C GLY A 378 13.88 -14.18 -12.62
N ASN A 379 14.42 -15.34 -13.00
CA ASN A 379 14.37 -15.92 -14.34
C ASN A 379 13.65 -17.28 -14.32
N HIS A 380 13.62 -18.03 -15.44
CA HIS A 380 12.92 -19.31 -15.49
C HIS A 380 13.42 -20.40 -14.51
N THR A 381 14.58 -20.21 -13.87
CA THR A 381 15.25 -21.24 -13.05
C THR A 381 15.40 -20.86 -11.57
N TRP A 382 15.55 -19.57 -11.25
CA TRP A 382 15.71 -19.09 -9.87
C TRP A 382 15.29 -17.62 -9.72
N ALA A 383 15.01 -17.20 -8.49
CA ALA A 383 14.79 -15.82 -8.08
C ALA A 383 15.63 -15.41 -6.85
N PRO A 384 15.97 -14.12 -6.67
CA PRO A 384 16.72 -13.63 -5.51
C PRO A 384 16.13 -14.04 -4.16
N ASP A 385 14.80 -14.08 -4.06
CA ASP A 385 14.03 -14.42 -2.87
C ASP A 385 13.67 -15.93 -2.75
N ASP A 386 14.21 -16.81 -3.60
CA ASP A 386 13.99 -18.27 -3.46
C ASP A 386 14.59 -18.82 -2.15
N LEU A 387 13.80 -19.67 -1.47
CA LEU A 387 14.18 -20.30 -0.21
C LEU A 387 14.96 -21.61 -0.42
N PRO A 388 15.92 -21.96 0.46
CA PRO A 388 16.65 -23.24 0.38
C PRO A 388 15.73 -24.46 0.40
N GLY A 389 15.82 -25.31 -0.63
CA GLY A 389 14.99 -26.52 -0.75
C GLY A 389 13.58 -26.29 -1.30
N GLN A 390 13.25 -25.08 -1.74
CA GLN A 390 12.02 -24.77 -2.44
C GLN A 390 11.89 -25.57 -3.75
N LYS A 391 10.72 -26.19 -3.98
CA LYS A 391 10.48 -27.08 -5.12
C LYS A 391 10.09 -26.34 -6.40
N VAL A 392 9.36 -25.23 -6.26
CA VAL A 392 8.92 -24.38 -7.37
C VAL A 392 9.44 -22.97 -7.11
N SER A 393 10.39 -22.53 -7.94
CA SER A 393 10.98 -21.19 -7.88
C SER A 393 9.94 -20.10 -8.06
N PHE A 394 10.18 -18.93 -7.44
CA PHE A 394 9.41 -17.71 -7.64
C PHE A 394 9.74 -16.97 -8.95
N GLY A 395 10.80 -17.35 -9.67
CA GLY A 395 11.25 -16.64 -10.88
C GLY A 395 10.21 -16.60 -12.00
N PRO A 396 9.55 -17.72 -12.35
CA PRO A 396 8.33 -17.68 -13.15
C PRO A 396 7.15 -17.10 -12.37
N ILE A 397 6.59 -15.98 -12.83
CA ILE A 397 5.45 -15.32 -12.21
C ILE A 397 4.10 -15.77 -12.78
N LEU A 398 3.99 -16.04 -14.08
CA LEU A 398 2.78 -16.58 -14.71
C LEU A 398 3.08 -17.97 -15.28
N ASN A 399 2.28 -18.96 -14.91
CA ASN A 399 2.45 -20.35 -15.33
C ASN A 399 1.16 -20.82 -16.00
N PHE A 400 1.16 -21.02 -17.32
CA PHE A 400 -0.03 -21.41 -18.08
C PHE A 400 -0.10 -22.92 -18.35
N ARG A 401 -1.17 -23.59 -17.92
CA ARG A 401 -1.39 -25.02 -18.17
C ARG A 401 -1.61 -25.29 -19.66
N ASN A 402 -0.81 -26.19 -20.24
CA ASN A 402 -0.97 -26.57 -21.65
C ASN A 402 -2.27 -27.35 -21.89
N VAL A 403 -2.98 -27.02 -22.97
CA VAL A 403 -4.30 -27.59 -23.35
C VAL A 403 -4.30 -29.13 -23.37
N ASN A 404 -3.22 -29.74 -23.85
CA ASN A 404 -3.09 -31.18 -24.04
C ASN A 404 -2.08 -31.84 -23.08
N GLY A 405 -1.76 -31.24 -21.93
CA GLY A 405 -0.75 -31.80 -21.03
C GLY A 405 -0.77 -31.31 -19.58
N SER A 406 0.04 -31.95 -18.75
CA SER A 406 0.30 -31.60 -17.35
C SER A 406 1.44 -30.58 -17.17
N ARG A 407 2.05 -30.12 -18.27
CA ARG A 407 3.17 -29.17 -18.25
C ARG A 407 2.66 -27.74 -18.31
N TYR A 408 3.26 -26.85 -17.54
CA TYR A 408 3.02 -25.41 -17.61
C TYR A 408 4.01 -24.72 -18.56
N GLN A 409 3.56 -23.67 -19.24
CA GLN A 409 4.43 -22.68 -19.88
C GLN A 409 4.71 -21.59 -18.85
N ASN A 410 5.98 -21.49 -18.46
CA ASN A 410 6.44 -20.67 -17.34
C ASN A 410 7.03 -19.37 -17.88
N LEU A 411 6.36 -18.24 -17.60
CA LEU A 411 6.77 -16.90 -18.00
C LEU A 411 7.44 -16.17 -16.82
N THR A 412 8.58 -15.55 -17.09
CA THR A 412 9.25 -14.62 -16.17
C THR A 412 8.50 -13.28 -16.09
N VAL A 413 9.00 -12.29 -15.34
CA VAL A 413 8.35 -10.96 -15.28
C VAL A 413 8.37 -10.28 -16.65
N ASP A 414 9.50 -10.30 -17.35
CA ASP A 414 9.61 -9.68 -18.68
C ASP A 414 8.69 -10.36 -19.70
N ASP A 415 8.69 -11.70 -19.75
CA ASP A 415 7.79 -12.48 -20.62
C ASP A 415 6.31 -12.22 -20.29
N SER A 416 5.98 -11.99 -19.02
CA SER A 416 4.60 -11.81 -18.56
C SER A 416 4.09 -10.40 -18.82
N LEU A 417 4.96 -9.38 -18.75
CA LEU A 417 4.65 -8.03 -19.20
C LEU A 417 4.49 -8.00 -20.72
N GLU A 418 5.35 -8.68 -21.48
CA GLU A 418 5.15 -8.86 -22.93
C GLU A 418 3.83 -9.59 -23.23
N TYR A 419 3.51 -10.67 -22.51
CA TYR A 419 2.25 -11.40 -22.67
C TYR A 419 1.04 -10.49 -22.37
N LEU A 420 1.07 -9.69 -21.29
CA LEU A 420 0.03 -8.72 -20.98
C LEU A 420 -0.16 -7.72 -22.13
N MET A 421 0.94 -7.16 -22.66
CA MET A 421 0.86 -6.22 -23.78
C MET A 421 0.29 -6.87 -25.04
N ASN A 422 0.77 -8.07 -25.39
CA ASN A 422 0.32 -8.79 -26.59
C ASN A 422 -1.13 -9.30 -26.52
N ASN A 423 -1.68 -9.47 -25.32
CA ASN A 423 -3.08 -9.93 -25.09
C ASN A 423 -4.02 -8.80 -24.62
N SER A 424 -3.61 -7.53 -24.72
CA SER A 424 -4.45 -6.37 -24.37
C SER A 424 -4.66 -5.44 -25.56
N GLU A 425 -5.77 -4.72 -25.55
CA GLU A 425 -6.14 -3.78 -26.60
C GLU A 425 -5.10 -2.66 -26.76
N PRO A 426 -4.88 -2.14 -28.00
CA PRO A 426 -3.86 -1.13 -28.27
C PRO A 426 -3.93 0.11 -27.36
N TRP A 427 -5.14 0.56 -27.01
CA TRP A 427 -5.33 1.71 -26.13
C TRP A 427 -4.68 1.54 -24.75
N TYR A 428 -4.70 0.32 -24.20
CA TYR A 428 -4.09 0.02 -22.91
C TYR A 428 -2.56 -0.06 -23.04
N GLN A 429 -2.07 -0.69 -24.12
CA GLN A 429 -0.64 -0.74 -24.42
C GLN A 429 -0.04 0.65 -24.57
N ASP A 430 -0.69 1.53 -25.34
CA ASP A 430 -0.27 2.92 -25.55
C ASP A 430 -0.29 3.71 -24.23
N MET A 431 -1.31 3.50 -23.40
CA MET A 431 -1.43 4.15 -22.10
C MET A 431 -0.30 3.76 -21.13
N VAL A 432 0.04 2.46 -21.04
CA VAL A 432 1.14 1.99 -20.17
C VAL A 432 2.49 2.41 -20.71
N LYS A 433 2.79 2.14 -22.00
CA LYS A 433 4.08 2.49 -22.64
C LYS A 433 4.30 4.00 -22.74
N GLY A 434 3.22 4.78 -22.78
CA GLY A 434 3.23 6.25 -22.78
C GLY A 434 3.35 6.88 -21.38
N SER A 435 3.11 6.12 -20.30
CA SER A 435 3.11 6.65 -18.93
C SER A 435 4.25 6.13 -18.05
N TYR A 436 4.72 4.89 -18.27
CA TYR A 436 5.55 4.16 -17.30
C TYR A 436 6.68 3.38 -17.96
N SER A 437 7.84 3.37 -17.30
CA SER A 437 8.94 2.45 -17.59
C SER A 437 9.11 1.39 -16.50
N HIS A 438 9.70 0.26 -16.87
CA HIS A 438 9.91 -0.91 -16.01
C HIS A 438 11.36 -1.41 -16.06
N GLY A 439 12.26 -0.64 -16.68
CA GLY A 439 13.64 -1.02 -16.97
C GLY A 439 14.62 -0.74 -15.82
N ILE A 440 15.90 -0.73 -16.16
CA ILE A 440 17.02 -0.43 -15.25
C ILE A 440 18.01 0.45 -16.02
N ALA A 441 18.48 1.51 -15.38
CA ALA A 441 19.66 2.27 -15.82
C ALA A 441 20.91 1.67 -15.18
N HIS A 442 21.90 1.35 -16.00
CA HIS A 442 23.15 0.71 -15.59
C HIS A 442 24.28 1.72 -15.31
N THR A 443 24.14 2.96 -15.74
CA THR A 443 25.14 4.04 -15.54
C THR A 443 24.52 5.33 -15.03
N THR A 444 25.33 6.15 -14.37
CA THR A 444 24.98 7.51 -13.93
C THR A 444 24.60 8.38 -15.13
N GLY A 445 25.28 8.20 -16.28
CA GLY A 445 24.95 8.89 -17.53
C GLY A 445 23.58 8.54 -18.09
N GLU A 446 23.13 7.29 -17.93
CA GLU A 446 21.74 6.89 -18.27
C GLU A 446 20.74 7.51 -17.29
N VAL A 447 21.03 7.53 -15.98
CA VAL A 447 20.16 8.16 -14.98
C VAL A 447 19.95 9.65 -15.27
N GLU A 448 21.03 10.43 -15.48
CA GLU A 448 20.92 11.86 -15.80
C GLU A 448 20.27 12.14 -17.17
N ALA A 449 20.25 11.17 -18.08
CA ALA A 449 19.46 11.25 -19.31
C ALA A 449 17.96 10.99 -19.03
N ASN A 450 17.66 10.05 -18.14
CA ASN A 450 16.31 9.64 -17.76
C ASN A 450 15.55 10.70 -16.93
N GLU A 451 16.25 11.58 -16.21
CA GLU A 451 15.66 12.73 -15.51
C GLU A 451 14.82 13.64 -16.44
N LYS A 452 15.02 13.56 -17.77
CA LYS A 452 14.28 14.34 -18.78
C LYS A 452 13.07 13.61 -19.37
N ASP A 453 12.80 12.37 -18.96
CA ASP A 453 11.70 11.55 -19.47
C ASP A 453 10.67 11.27 -18.37
N PRO A 454 9.51 11.96 -18.36
CA PRO A 454 8.48 11.79 -17.34
C PRO A 454 7.99 10.34 -17.16
N ARG A 455 8.13 9.49 -18.17
CA ARG A 455 7.75 8.07 -18.10
C ARG A 455 8.63 7.27 -17.13
N LYS A 456 9.83 7.77 -16.84
CA LYS A 456 10.83 7.13 -16.00
C LYS A 456 10.83 7.64 -14.57
N TRP A 457 10.23 8.80 -14.30
CA TRP A 457 10.15 9.42 -12.97
C TRP A 457 9.42 8.58 -11.89
N ILE A 458 8.77 7.46 -12.27
CA ILE A 458 8.24 6.49 -11.29
C ILE A 458 9.22 5.40 -10.88
N ASN A 459 10.31 5.22 -11.65
CA ASN A 459 11.17 4.05 -11.60
C ASN A 459 12.50 4.39 -10.91
N PRO A 460 12.67 4.02 -9.63
CA PRO A 460 13.89 4.32 -8.87
C PRO A 460 15.10 3.44 -9.27
N LEU A 461 14.95 2.56 -10.27
CA LEU A 461 16.06 1.87 -10.95
C LEU A 461 16.49 2.57 -12.25
N GLU A 462 15.76 3.59 -12.71
CA GLU A 462 16.09 4.39 -13.90
C GLU A 462 16.35 5.87 -13.59
N THR A 463 15.82 6.40 -12.49
CA THR A 463 16.01 7.80 -12.05
C THR A 463 16.59 7.87 -10.63
N ARG A 464 17.11 9.04 -10.23
CA ARG A 464 17.77 9.23 -8.92
C ARG A 464 16.88 9.88 -7.87
N LEU A 465 17.28 9.75 -6.61
CA LEU A 465 16.80 10.65 -5.56
C LEU A 465 17.12 12.13 -5.89
N PRO A 466 16.31 13.09 -5.38
CA PRO A 466 16.55 14.51 -5.58
C PRO A 466 17.92 14.94 -5.03
N LEU A 467 18.48 16.03 -5.57
CA LEU A 467 19.79 16.57 -5.13
C LEU A 467 19.68 17.34 -3.81
N ALA A 468 19.23 16.65 -2.77
CA ALA A 468 18.87 17.22 -1.47
C ALA A 468 19.68 16.56 -0.33
N PRO A 469 20.94 16.97 -0.10
CA PRO A 469 21.80 16.36 0.93
C PRO A 469 21.27 16.52 2.36
N ASN A 470 20.33 17.44 2.61
CA ASN A 470 19.68 17.61 3.91
C ASN A 470 18.40 16.76 4.06
N LEU A 471 17.90 16.12 3.00
CA LEU A 471 16.73 15.24 3.05
C LEU A 471 17.04 13.98 3.87
N LYS A 472 16.06 13.54 4.67
CA LYS A 472 16.08 12.28 5.40
C LYS A 472 14.96 11.37 4.88
N ILE A 473 15.25 10.11 4.58
CA ILE A 473 14.25 9.13 4.14
C ILE A 473 14.10 8.04 5.21
N TYR A 474 12.87 7.76 5.60
CA TYR A 474 12.51 6.74 6.57
C TYR A 474 11.64 5.69 5.88
N CYS A 475 12.19 4.50 5.64
CA CYS A 475 11.44 3.39 5.05
C CYS A 475 10.88 2.48 6.15
N PHE A 476 9.57 2.55 6.37
CA PHE A 476 8.85 1.81 7.40
C PHE A 476 7.89 0.81 6.75
N TYR A 477 8.10 -0.49 6.93
CA TYR A 477 7.26 -1.49 6.25
C TYR A 477 7.06 -2.79 7.04
N GLY A 478 5.95 -3.45 6.74
CA GLY A 478 5.59 -4.75 7.29
C GLY A 478 6.44 -5.87 6.70
N ILE A 479 6.78 -6.86 7.52
CA ILE A 479 7.45 -8.09 7.09
C ILE A 479 6.79 -9.34 7.69
N GLY A 480 7.01 -10.49 7.06
CA GLY A 480 6.58 -11.79 7.57
C GLY A 480 5.09 -12.11 7.38
N LYS A 481 4.31 -11.26 6.69
CA LYS A 481 2.99 -11.64 6.20
C LYS A 481 3.13 -12.29 4.81
N PRO A 482 2.52 -13.46 4.55
CA PRO A 482 2.58 -14.09 3.24
C PRO A 482 1.98 -13.18 2.15
N THR A 483 2.77 -12.86 1.11
CA THR A 483 2.36 -12.04 -0.04
C THR A 483 2.32 -12.88 -1.32
N GLU A 484 1.37 -12.64 -2.21
CA GLU A 484 1.28 -13.34 -3.51
C GLU A 484 2.55 -13.10 -4.36
N ARG A 485 3.14 -14.17 -4.93
CA ARG A 485 4.47 -14.14 -5.58
C ARG A 485 4.53 -14.78 -6.97
N SER A 486 3.67 -15.78 -7.25
CA SER A 486 3.56 -16.44 -8.56
C SER A 486 2.18 -17.08 -8.73
N TYR A 487 1.71 -17.21 -9.97
CA TYR A 487 0.34 -17.58 -10.34
C TYR A 487 0.32 -18.71 -11.37
N PHE A 488 -0.67 -19.59 -11.24
CA PHE A 488 -0.92 -20.72 -12.13
C PHE A 488 -2.28 -20.54 -12.78
N TYR A 489 -2.30 -20.58 -14.11
CA TYR A 489 -3.46 -20.32 -14.94
C TYR A 489 -3.86 -21.57 -15.74
N ARG A 490 -5.15 -21.71 -16.00
CA ARG A 490 -5.75 -22.68 -16.93
C ARG A 490 -6.70 -21.98 -17.90
N GLN A 491 -6.98 -22.61 -19.04
CA GLN A 491 -8.08 -22.18 -19.90
C GLN A 491 -9.42 -22.54 -19.25
N PRO A 492 -10.46 -21.68 -19.36
CA PRO A 492 -11.79 -22.00 -18.88
C PRO A 492 -12.44 -23.09 -19.74
N GLU A 493 -13.26 -23.94 -19.12
CA GLU A 493 -13.94 -25.06 -19.79
C GLU A 493 -15.07 -24.62 -20.76
N THR A 494 -15.43 -23.32 -20.74
CA THR A 494 -16.52 -22.75 -21.54
C THR A 494 -15.99 -21.68 -22.52
N PRO A 495 -16.00 -21.92 -23.85
CA PRO A 495 -15.36 -21.04 -24.85
C PRO A 495 -16.03 -19.68 -25.15
N LEU A 496 -16.93 -19.20 -24.28
CA LEU A 496 -17.81 -18.04 -24.57
C LEU A 496 -17.40 -16.73 -23.89
N LEU A 497 -16.26 -16.71 -23.18
CA LEU A 497 -15.70 -15.52 -22.54
C LEU A 497 -14.52 -14.99 -23.36
N SER A 498 -14.34 -13.66 -23.43
CA SER A 498 -13.20 -13.06 -24.12
C SER A 498 -11.87 -13.33 -23.40
N LEU A 499 -11.90 -13.38 -22.06
CA LEU A 499 -10.79 -13.85 -21.24
C LEU A 499 -10.66 -15.37 -21.32
N ASN A 500 -9.69 -15.84 -22.10
CA ASN A 500 -9.38 -17.26 -22.28
C ASN A 500 -8.48 -17.85 -21.17
N ILE A 501 -8.37 -17.19 -20.01
CA ILE A 501 -7.48 -17.59 -18.91
C ILE A 501 -8.13 -17.33 -17.55
N THR A 502 -7.91 -18.24 -16.60
CA THR A 502 -8.34 -18.13 -15.21
C THR A 502 -7.32 -18.79 -14.27
N ILE A 503 -7.22 -18.34 -13.02
CA ILE A 503 -6.36 -18.98 -12.01
C ILE A 503 -6.82 -20.43 -11.79
N ASP A 504 -5.89 -21.39 -11.82
CA ASP A 504 -6.13 -22.80 -11.56
C ASP A 504 -6.27 -23.06 -10.05
N THR A 505 -7.40 -22.64 -9.48
CA THR A 505 -7.73 -22.83 -8.05
C THR A 505 -7.79 -24.29 -7.62
N THR A 506 -7.77 -25.24 -8.57
CA THR A 506 -7.71 -26.68 -8.27
C THR A 506 -6.29 -27.16 -7.97
N LEU A 507 -5.26 -26.39 -8.36
CA LEU A 507 -3.87 -26.74 -8.13
C LEU A 507 -3.44 -26.38 -6.70
N THR A 508 -3.41 -27.38 -5.82
CA THR A 508 -2.75 -27.28 -4.51
C THR A 508 -1.72 -28.40 -4.39
N GLN A 509 -0.44 -28.03 -4.53
CA GLN A 509 0.68 -28.96 -4.53
C GLN A 509 1.97 -28.24 -4.09
N ASP A 510 2.78 -28.90 -3.25
CA ASP A 510 4.08 -28.39 -2.81
C ASP A 510 3.96 -27.02 -2.11
N ASN A 511 4.51 -25.94 -2.69
CA ASN A 511 4.35 -24.56 -2.20
C ASN A 511 3.26 -23.75 -2.92
N ILE A 512 2.42 -24.41 -3.73
CA ILE A 512 1.30 -23.81 -4.46
C ILE A 512 0.00 -24.05 -3.67
N ASP A 513 -0.71 -22.96 -3.35
CA ASP A 513 -1.98 -22.92 -2.64
C ASP A 513 -3.08 -22.35 -3.55
N HIS A 514 -4.00 -23.21 -4.01
CA HIS A 514 -5.08 -22.86 -4.97
C HIS A 514 -4.59 -22.04 -6.18
N GLY A 515 -3.52 -22.48 -6.83
CA GLY A 515 -2.95 -21.84 -8.01
C GLY A 515 -2.11 -20.58 -7.72
N VAL A 516 -1.83 -20.26 -6.45
CA VAL A 516 -0.98 -19.12 -6.06
C VAL A 516 0.16 -19.59 -5.16
N ILE A 517 1.37 -19.12 -5.43
CA ILE A 517 2.52 -19.27 -4.52
C ILE A 517 2.65 -17.99 -3.70
N MET A 518 2.86 -18.14 -2.39
CA MET A 518 3.14 -17.03 -1.47
C MET A 518 4.65 -16.92 -1.21
N GLY A 519 5.16 -15.69 -1.27
CA GLY A 519 6.49 -15.29 -0.79
C GLY A 519 6.39 -14.34 0.40
N GLU A 520 7.47 -13.62 0.68
CA GLU A 520 7.55 -12.70 1.83
C GLU A 520 7.08 -11.27 1.49
N GLY A 521 6.54 -10.57 2.49
CA GLY A 521 6.19 -9.16 2.42
C GLY A 521 5.21 -8.72 3.52
N ASP A 522 4.32 -7.79 3.18
CA ASP A 522 3.30 -7.21 4.06
C ASP A 522 1.86 -7.72 3.77
N GLY A 523 1.72 -8.75 2.93
CA GLY A 523 0.45 -9.27 2.43
C GLY A 523 -0.04 -8.64 1.12
N THR A 524 0.57 -7.57 0.63
CA THR A 524 0.23 -6.94 -0.67
C THR A 524 1.44 -6.62 -1.52
N VAL A 525 2.49 -6.03 -0.93
CA VAL A 525 3.75 -5.72 -1.57
C VAL A 525 4.77 -6.78 -1.14
N ASN A 526 5.55 -7.26 -2.11
CA ASN A 526 6.61 -8.24 -1.87
C ASN A 526 7.81 -7.56 -1.21
N LEU A 527 8.53 -8.29 -0.36
CA LEU A 527 9.67 -7.76 0.41
C LEU A 527 10.72 -7.08 -0.47
N LEU A 528 10.98 -7.60 -1.67
CA LEU A 528 11.88 -6.98 -2.66
C LEU A 528 11.45 -5.55 -3.01
N SER A 529 10.16 -5.29 -3.28
CA SER A 529 9.69 -3.94 -3.61
C SER A 529 9.64 -3.01 -2.40
N ASN A 530 9.29 -3.50 -1.21
CA ASN A 530 9.28 -2.69 0.00
C ASN A 530 10.70 -2.30 0.45
N GLY A 531 11.68 -3.21 0.26
CA GLY A 531 12.97 -3.14 0.92
C GLY A 531 14.21 -2.90 0.04
N TYR A 532 14.21 -3.27 -1.24
CA TYR A 532 15.44 -3.26 -2.06
C TYR A 532 16.04 -1.85 -2.21
N MET A 533 15.24 -0.86 -2.62
CA MET A 533 15.74 0.51 -2.79
C MET A 533 16.26 1.10 -1.48
N CYS A 534 15.57 0.86 -0.37
CA CYS A 534 15.96 1.42 0.92
C CYS A 534 17.17 0.73 1.57
N ASN A 535 17.42 -0.55 1.29
CA ASN A 535 18.55 -1.31 1.87
C ASN A 535 19.82 -1.28 1.01
N GLN A 536 19.68 -1.19 -0.32
CA GLN A 536 20.81 -1.33 -1.25
C GLN A 536 20.76 -0.40 -2.46
N GLY A 537 19.60 -0.24 -3.10
CA GLY A 537 19.50 0.57 -4.32
C GLY A 537 19.96 2.03 -4.10
N TRP A 538 19.44 2.72 -3.09
CA TRP A 538 19.84 4.09 -2.75
C TRP A 538 21.17 4.21 -2.00
N ASN A 539 21.95 3.13 -1.86
CA ASN A 539 23.36 3.22 -1.48
C ASN A 539 24.27 3.45 -2.71
N MET A 540 23.74 3.27 -3.92
CA MET A 540 24.45 3.50 -5.18
C MET A 540 24.46 5.00 -5.50
N HIS A 541 25.63 5.54 -5.82
CA HIS A 541 25.85 6.91 -6.29
C HIS A 541 24.92 7.27 -7.44
N ARG A 542 24.76 6.39 -8.44
CA ARG A 542 23.89 6.69 -9.60
C ARG A 542 22.41 6.93 -9.22
N TYR A 543 21.92 6.31 -8.15
CA TYR A 543 20.53 6.48 -7.68
C TYR A 543 20.42 7.44 -6.48
N ASN A 544 21.54 7.83 -5.85
CA ASN A 544 21.60 8.73 -4.70
C ASN A 544 22.89 9.59 -4.71
N PRO A 545 23.11 10.45 -5.72
CA PRO A 545 24.38 11.17 -5.85
C PRO A 545 24.57 12.28 -4.80
N ALA A 546 23.48 12.71 -4.16
CA ALA A 546 23.52 13.68 -3.06
C ALA A 546 23.77 13.05 -1.67
N GLY A 547 23.86 11.73 -1.55
CA GLY A 547 24.10 11.05 -0.27
C GLY A 547 22.96 11.22 0.73
N VAL A 548 21.71 11.27 0.24
CA VAL A 548 20.47 11.34 1.04
C VAL A 548 20.48 10.21 2.07
N LYS A 549 20.22 10.55 3.33
CA LYS A 549 20.26 9.58 4.44
C LYS A 549 18.99 8.75 4.44
N VAL A 550 19.12 7.44 4.20
CA VAL A 550 18.03 6.47 4.33
C VAL A 550 18.16 5.74 5.67
N LYS A 551 17.05 5.55 6.38
CA LYS A 551 16.93 4.67 7.56
C LYS A 551 15.82 3.65 7.33
N VAL A 552 16.09 2.38 7.62
CA VAL A 552 15.11 1.29 7.49
C VAL A 552 14.58 0.86 8.86
N TYR A 553 13.26 0.72 8.99
CA TYR A 553 12.62 0.10 10.16
C TYR A 553 11.56 -0.93 9.72
N GLU A 554 11.92 -2.19 9.77
CA GLU A 554 11.02 -3.31 9.50
C GLU A 554 10.13 -3.63 10.70
N MET A 555 8.90 -4.06 10.41
CA MET A 555 7.86 -4.30 11.41
C MET A 555 7.28 -5.71 11.24
N PRO A 556 7.73 -6.69 12.03
CA PRO A 556 7.18 -8.04 12.01
C PRO A 556 5.65 -8.06 12.21
N HIS A 557 4.97 -8.84 11.39
CA HIS A 557 3.52 -9.08 11.48
C HIS A 557 3.21 -10.05 12.62
N GLU A 558 2.90 -9.51 13.81
CA GLU A 558 2.57 -10.27 15.02
C GLU A 558 1.09 -10.02 15.43
N PRO A 559 0.09 -10.58 14.72
CA PRO A 559 -1.30 -10.17 14.90
C PRO A 559 -1.95 -10.72 16.19
N ASP A 560 -2.68 -9.85 16.87
CA ASP A 560 -3.56 -10.22 17.98
C ASP A 560 -4.69 -11.14 17.53
N ARG A 561 -4.79 -12.32 18.12
CA ARG A 561 -5.75 -13.37 17.74
C ARG A 561 -7.23 -13.00 17.84
N PHE A 562 -7.55 -11.93 18.57
CA PHE A 562 -8.92 -11.44 18.79
C PHE A 562 -9.15 -10.04 18.20
N SER A 563 -8.15 -9.43 17.56
CA SER A 563 -8.34 -8.18 16.83
C SER A 563 -8.72 -8.47 15.38
N PRO A 564 -9.83 -7.90 14.85
CA PRO A 564 -10.23 -8.12 13.46
C PRO A 564 -9.23 -7.53 12.45
N ARG A 565 -8.32 -6.65 12.89
CA ARG A 565 -7.30 -5.97 12.06
C ARG A 565 -5.87 -6.16 12.60
N GLY A 566 -5.61 -7.33 13.21
CA GLY A 566 -4.29 -7.72 13.73
C GLY A 566 -3.77 -6.94 14.95
N GLY A 567 -4.42 -5.86 15.38
CA GLY A 567 -4.08 -5.14 16.60
C GLY A 567 -2.76 -4.33 16.50
N PRO A 568 -2.22 -3.87 17.65
CA PRO A 568 -1.17 -2.85 17.70
C PRO A 568 0.21 -3.31 17.16
N LYS A 569 0.34 -4.60 16.82
CA LYS A 569 1.55 -5.24 16.28
C LYS A 569 1.35 -5.89 14.90
N THR A 570 0.26 -5.55 14.21
CA THR A 570 0.10 -5.92 12.80
C THR A 570 1.22 -5.33 11.94
N GLY A 571 1.63 -6.09 10.93
CA GLY A 571 2.48 -5.67 9.81
C GLY A 571 1.79 -5.91 8.47
N ASP A 572 0.46 -5.94 8.45
CA ASP A 572 -0.32 -5.97 7.20
C ASP A 572 -0.24 -4.62 6.48
N HIS A 573 -0.18 -4.65 5.15
CA HIS A 573 -0.04 -3.49 4.28
C HIS A 573 -0.94 -2.28 4.60
N VAL A 574 -2.21 -2.49 4.99
CA VAL A 574 -3.14 -1.41 5.35
C VAL A 574 -3.21 -1.24 6.87
N ASP A 575 -3.29 -2.35 7.62
CA ASP A 575 -3.45 -2.26 9.08
C ASP A 575 -2.20 -1.70 9.78
N ILE A 576 -1.03 -1.70 9.15
CA ILE A 576 0.20 -1.11 9.67
C ILE A 576 0.03 0.37 10.06
N LEU A 577 -0.88 1.11 9.40
CA LEU A 577 -1.22 2.50 9.73
C LEU A 577 -1.88 2.66 11.12
N GLY A 578 -2.35 1.57 11.74
CA GLY A 578 -2.83 1.54 13.13
C GLY A 578 -1.80 0.98 14.12
N ARG A 579 -0.61 0.61 13.66
CA ARG A 579 0.44 0.01 14.51
C ARG A 579 1.02 1.06 15.46
N GLN A 580 1.00 0.77 16.75
CA GLN A 580 1.44 1.74 17.78
C GLN A 580 2.91 2.18 17.61
N SER A 581 3.80 1.26 17.23
CA SER A 581 5.21 1.61 16.99
C SER A 581 5.41 2.45 15.72
N LEU A 582 4.58 2.27 14.68
CA LEU A 582 4.64 3.15 13.50
C LEU A 582 4.25 4.57 13.89
N ASN A 583 3.18 4.71 14.67
CA ASN A 583 2.72 6.03 15.12
C ASN A 583 3.79 6.72 15.99
N ASP A 584 4.44 6.02 16.93
CA ASP A 584 5.56 6.59 17.71
C ASP A 584 6.69 7.10 16.81
N LEU A 585 7.11 6.32 15.80
CA LEU A 585 8.15 6.74 14.85
C LEU A 585 7.72 7.96 14.01
N ILE A 586 6.50 7.97 13.47
CA ILE A 586 5.97 9.11 12.69
C ILE A 586 5.98 10.39 13.54
N LEU A 587 5.50 10.31 14.78
CA LEU A 587 5.41 11.45 15.69
C LEU A 587 6.80 11.96 16.08
N ARG A 588 7.79 11.08 16.25
CA ARG A 588 9.19 11.46 16.47
C ARG A 588 9.76 12.24 15.28
N VAL A 589 9.54 11.79 14.03
CA VAL A 589 10.00 12.53 12.83
C VAL A 589 9.31 13.88 12.74
N ALA A 590 7.99 13.93 12.89
CA ALA A 590 7.19 15.16 12.82
C ALA A 590 7.61 16.21 13.89
N ALA A 591 8.03 15.75 15.07
CA ALA A 591 8.54 16.55 16.17
C ALA A 591 10.08 16.79 16.15
N GLY A 592 10.73 16.70 14.98
CA GLY A 592 12.16 17.01 14.82
C GLY A 592 13.13 16.01 15.47
N LYS A 593 12.65 14.84 15.94
CA LYS A 593 13.42 13.77 16.62
C LYS A 593 13.66 12.53 15.78
N GLY A 594 13.45 12.60 14.46
CA GLY A 594 13.73 11.48 13.55
C GLY A 594 15.18 10.98 13.58
N ASP A 595 16.14 11.80 14.04
CA ASP A 595 17.53 11.39 14.20
C ASP A 595 17.72 10.35 15.33
N GLU A 596 16.84 10.32 16.34
CA GLU A 596 16.84 9.34 17.44
C GLU A 596 16.40 7.92 17.00
N ILE A 597 15.73 7.81 15.85
CA ILE A 597 15.24 6.53 15.33
C ILE A 597 16.43 5.68 14.88
N GLY A 598 16.64 4.54 15.54
CA GLY A 598 17.59 3.52 15.11
C GLY A 598 17.07 2.72 13.91
N GLU A 599 17.97 2.06 13.19
CA GLU A 599 17.59 1.12 12.14
C GLU A 599 17.20 -0.25 12.70
N ASN A 600 16.25 -0.92 12.06
CA ASN A 600 15.84 -2.27 12.38
C ASN A 600 15.60 -3.06 11.08
N VAL A 601 16.53 -3.95 10.74
CA VAL A 601 16.39 -4.89 9.62
C VAL A 601 16.55 -6.30 10.19
N VAL A 602 15.50 -7.10 10.02
CA VAL A 602 15.29 -8.44 10.60
C VAL A 602 15.10 -9.49 9.51
N SER A 603 14.58 -9.09 8.35
CA SER A 603 14.37 -9.95 7.18
C SER A 603 15.66 -10.23 6.41
N ASP A 604 15.63 -11.25 5.55
CA ASP A 604 16.72 -11.61 4.64
C ASP A 604 16.86 -10.66 3.44
N ILE A 605 16.21 -9.49 3.44
CA ILE A 605 16.24 -8.52 2.32
C ILE A 605 17.66 -8.16 1.85
N LYS A 606 18.64 -8.05 2.75
CA LYS A 606 20.04 -7.79 2.39
C LYS A 606 20.64 -8.96 1.61
N THR A 607 20.40 -10.19 2.07
CA THR A 607 20.79 -11.43 1.39
C THR A 607 20.13 -11.57 0.02
N TYR A 608 18.90 -11.09 -0.15
CA TYR A 608 18.20 -11.10 -1.44
C TYR A 608 18.71 -10.00 -2.37
N ALA A 609 18.97 -8.81 -1.85
CA ALA A 609 19.49 -7.68 -2.61
C ALA A 609 20.92 -7.93 -3.11
N ASP A 610 21.78 -8.61 -2.34
CA ASP A 610 23.11 -9.08 -2.76
C ASP A 610 23.06 -10.06 -3.97
N ARG A 611 21.91 -10.71 -4.22
CA ARG A 611 21.72 -11.62 -5.36
C ARG A 611 21.20 -10.93 -6.62
N ILE A 612 20.75 -9.68 -6.53
CA ILE A 612 20.27 -8.88 -7.67
C ILE A 612 21.48 -8.30 -8.39
N ASP A 613 21.66 -8.62 -9.68
CA ASP A 613 22.85 -8.22 -10.45
C ASP A 613 22.77 -6.76 -10.96
N ILE A 614 22.62 -5.83 -10.02
CA ILE A 614 22.64 -4.38 -10.22
C ILE A 614 23.81 -3.86 -9.37
N ARG A 615 24.94 -3.57 -10.02
CA ARG A 615 26.20 -3.19 -9.35
C ARG A 615 26.55 -1.74 -9.60
N GLU A 616 27.24 -1.11 -8.66
CA GLU A 616 27.76 0.24 -8.85
C GLU A 616 28.87 0.28 -9.91
N GLU A 617 29.03 1.43 -10.56
CA GLU A 617 30.11 1.69 -11.52
C GLU A 617 31.48 1.67 -10.81
N PRO A 618 32.55 1.13 -11.45
CA PRO A 618 33.85 0.93 -10.79
C PRO A 618 34.56 2.19 -10.27
N GLU A 619 34.08 3.38 -10.63
CA GLU A 619 34.61 4.67 -10.18
C GLU A 619 34.01 5.17 -8.85
N TYR A 620 32.95 4.51 -8.37
CA TYR A 620 32.29 4.80 -7.09
C TYR A 620 32.37 3.65 -6.07
N LEU A 621 33.19 2.62 -6.36
CA LEU A 621 33.53 1.49 -5.47
C LEU A 621 34.81 1.75 -4.65
#